data_AF-A0A4V4HXK8-F1
#
_entry.id   AF-A0A4V4HXK8-F1
#
_cell.length_a   1.000
_cell.length_b   1.000
_cell.length_c   1.000
_cell.angle_alpha   90.00
_cell.angle_beta   90.00
_cell.angle_gamma   90.00
#
_symmetry.space_group_name_H-M   'P 1'
#
loop_
_entity.id
_entity.type
_entity.pdbx_description
1 polymer ?
#
loop_
_entity_poly.entity_id
_entity_poly.type
_entity_poly.pdbx_seq_one_letter_code
_entity_poly.pdbx_strand_id
1 'polypeptide(L)'
;MDFQDSNTWYWIILALTGIVAGVLGYLFGKSDVPSAPDNFSELSKLDIENAKLRADLEICKKRLSATNTSKVSPKVSNKIAHSPTPQFNADAARTALGKKVKLDDLKIVEGIGPKIETLFHNFDIKTWKALSETSADTCQEVLDSGGKRFRIHDPASWPMQAKMAYEGHWEQLSEWQEKHRAGKF
;
A
#
# COMPACT_ATOMS: atom_id res chain seq x y z
N MET A 1 73.10 -11.88 0.54
CA MET A 1 72.99 -10.77 -0.42
C MET A 1 71.84 -11.16 -1.32
N ASP A 2 70.62 -10.97 -0.83
CA ASP A 2 69.43 -11.65 -1.40
C ASP A 2 68.42 -10.61 -1.90
N PHE A 3 68.96 -9.49 -2.40
CA PHE A 3 68.18 -8.42 -3.01
C PHE A 3 67.71 -8.78 -4.43
N GLN A 4 68.31 -9.79 -5.07
CA GLN A 4 67.84 -10.34 -6.34
C GLN A 4 66.59 -11.22 -6.14
N ASP A 5 66.53 -12.02 -5.08
CA ASP A 5 65.36 -12.84 -4.77
C ASP A 5 64.14 -11.98 -4.46
N SER A 6 64.34 -10.89 -3.71
CA SER A 6 63.25 -9.98 -3.33
C SER A 6 62.63 -9.26 -4.53
N ASN A 7 63.43 -8.72 -5.46
CA ASN A 7 62.91 -8.01 -6.63
C ASN A 7 62.20 -8.98 -7.59
N THR A 8 62.78 -10.16 -7.84
CA THR A 8 62.17 -11.20 -8.67
C THR A 8 60.85 -11.70 -8.06
N TRP A 9 60.77 -11.79 -6.73
CA TRP A 9 59.56 -12.15 -6.01
C TRP A 9 58.42 -11.12 -6.18
N TYR A 10 58.72 -9.82 -6.21
CA TYR A 10 57.70 -8.79 -6.49
C TYR A 10 57.14 -8.89 -7.91
N TRP A 11 57.99 -9.19 -8.91
CA TRP A 11 57.53 -9.43 -10.29
C TRP A 11 56.65 -10.68 -10.40
N ILE A 12 56.97 -11.73 -9.65
CA ILE A 12 56.15 -12.95 -9.57
C ILE A 12 54.79 -12.64 -8.93
N ILE A 13 54.75 -11.88 -7.84
CA ILE A 13 53.49 -11.46 -7.19
C ILE A 13 52.65 -10.60 -8.14
N LEU A 14 53.26 -9.65 -8.86
CA LEU A 14 52.58 -8.79 -9.82
C LEU A 14 51.94 -9.61 -10.95
N ALA A 15 52.70 -10.57 -11.50
CA ALA A 15 52.20 -11.48 -12.54
C ALA A 15 51.04 -12.34 -12.03
N LEU A 16 51.15 -12.88 -10.81
CA LEU A 16 50.11 -13.73 -10.21
C LEU A 16 48.83 -12.92 -9.95
N THR A 17 48.95 -11.69 -9.46
CA THR A 17 47.80 -10.79 -9.24
C THR A 17 47.10 -10.45 -10.55
N GLY A 18 47.85 -10.21 -11.64
CA GLY A 18 47.29 -9.99 -12.97
C GLY A 18 46.54 -11.20 -13.53
N ILE A 19 47.09 -12.41 -13.33
CA ILE A 19 46.42 -13.66 -13.73
C ILE A 19 45.14 -13.87 -12.94
N VAL A 20 45.17 -13.68 -11.62
CA VAL A 20 43.98 -13.80 -10.76
C VAL A 20 42.90 -12.79 -11.15
N ALA A 21 43.28 -11.53 -11.41
CA ALA A 21 42.36 -10.51 -11.90
C ALA A 21 41.78 -10.85 -13.27
N GLY A 22 42.58 -11.40 -14.19
CA GLY A 22 42.14 -11.86 -15.51
C GLY A 22 41.17 -13.04 -15.42
N VAL A 23 41.45 -14.02 -14.55
CA VAL A 23 40.56 -15.17 -14.31
C VAL A 23 39.26 -14.74 -13.63
N LEU A 24 39.33 -13.86 -12.62
CA LEU A 24 38.14 -13.29 -11.98
C LEU A 24 37.31 -12.47 -12.96
N GLY A 25 37.96 -11.65 -13.80
CA GLY A 25 37.29 -10.88 -14.85
C GLY A 25 36.64 -11.77 -15.92
N TYR A 26 37.29 -12.87 -16.30
CA TYR A 26 36.72 -13.86 -17.22
C TYR A 26 35.53 -14.62 -16.58
N LEU A 27 35.63 -14.97 -15.30
CA LEU A 27 34.54 -15.64 -14.56
C LEU A 27 33.35 -14.71 -14.32
N PHE A 28 33.57 -13.42 -14.04
CA PHE A 28 32.50 -12.42 -13.94
C PHE A 28 31.94 -12.00 -15.30
N GLY A 29 32.75 -12.02 -16.37
CA GLY A 29 32.29 -11.73 -17.73
C GLY A 29 31.53 -12.90 -18.36
N LYS A 30 31.77 -14.12 -17.89
CA LYS A 30 31.11 -15.36 -18.34
C LYS A 30 30.05 -15.88 -17.36
N SER A 31 29.90 -15.26 -16.19
CA SER A 31 28.70 -15.46 -15.39
C SER A 31 27.57 -14.84 -16.18
N ASP A 32 26.78 -15.69 -16.83
CA ASP A 32 25.42 -15.37 -17.22
C ASP A 32 24.71 -14.91 -15.95
N VAL A 33 24.80 -13.62 -15.66
CA VAL A 33 23.90 -12.95 -14.73
C VAL A 33 22.52 -13.33 -15.25
N PRO A 34 21.70 -14.06 -14.46
CA PRO A 34 20.32 -14.25 -14.83
C PRO A 34 19.80 -12.83 -15.00
N SER A 35 19.39 -12.48 -16.22
CA SER A 35 18.71 -11.22 -16.48
C SER A 35 17.74 -11.02 -15.33
N ALA A 36 17.86 -9.87 -14.65
CA ALA A 36 16.89 -9.45 -13.66
C ALA A 36 15.50 -9.76 -14.27
N PRO A 37 14.60 -10.43 -13.52
CA PRO A 37 13.35 -10.95 -14.08
C PRO A 37 12.69 -9.84 -14.88
N ASP A 38 12.19 -10.20 -16.06
CA ASP A 38 11.71 -9.30 -17.12
C ASP A 38 10.52 -8.44 -16.68
N ASN A 39 10.80 -7.48 -15.78
CA ASN A 39 9.87 -6.50 -15.24
C ASN A 39 9.32 -5.59 -16.35
N PHE A 40 9.89 -5.64 -17.56
CA PHE A 40 9.38 -4.95 -18.75
C PHE A 40 7.95 -5.39 -19.12
N SER A 41 7.65 -6.68 -18.94
CA SER A 41 6.30 -7.21 -19.21
C SER A 41 5.29 -6.74 -18.17
N GLU A 42 5.69 -6.56 -16.91
CA GLU A 42 4.85 -6.00 -15.86
C GLU A 42 4.74 -4.48 -16.00
N LEU A 43 5.83 -3.76 -16.28
CA LEU A 43 5.86 -2.32 -16.53
C LEU A 43 4.92 -1.93 -17.67
N SER A 44 4.97 -2.64 -18.80
CA SER A 44 4.07 -2.39 -19.93
C SER A 44 2.60 -2.67 -19.60
N LYS A 45 2.31 -3.72 -18.82
CA LYS A 45 0.95 -3.98 -18.31
C LYS A 45 0.46 -2.84 -17.40
N LEU A 46 1.31 -2.38 -16.47
CA LEU A 46 0.98 -1.26 -15.58
C LEU A 46 0.75 0.05 -16.35
N ASP A 47 1.56 0.35 -17.37
CA ASP A 47 1.37 1.55 -18.20
C ASP A 47 0.06 1.49 -19.00
N ILE A 48 -0.26 0.32 -19.56
CA ILE A 48 -1.53 0.08 -20.25
C ILE A 48 -2.71 0.23 -19.29
N GLU A 49 -2.62 -0.32 -18.08
CA GLU A 49 -3.66 -0.21 -17.06
C GLU A 49 -3.86 1.24 -16.60
N ASN A 50 -2.77 1.98 -16.35
CA ASN A 50 -2.83 3.40 -16.02
C ASN A 50 -3.48 4.23 -17.14
N ALA A 51 -3.17 3.95 -18.40
CA ALA A 51 -3.78 4.61 -19.55
C ALA A 51 -5.29 4.32 -19.63
N LYS A 52 -5.69 3.07 -19.38
CA LYS A 52 -7.09 2.64 -19.36
C LYS A 52 -7.86 3.30 -18.22
N LEU A 53 -7.35 3.26 -17.00
CA LEU A 53 -7.96 3.89 -15.83
C LEU A 53 -8.17 5.39 -16.04
N ARG A 54 -7.18 6.09 -16.64
CA ARG A 54 -7.31 7.51 -16.98
C ARG A 54 -8.41 7.77 -18.02
N ALA A 55 -8.53 6.91 -19.03
CA ALA A 55 -9.59 7.01 -20.03
C ALA A 55 -10.97 6.77 -19.40
N ASP A 56 -11.11 5.76 -18.55
CA ASP A 56 -12.35 5.45 -17.84
C ASP A 56 -12.77 6.58 -16.89
N LEU A 57 -11.81 7.21 -16.19
CA LEU A 57 -12.08 8.41 -15.38
C LEU A 57 -12.59 9.59 -16.22
N GLU A 58 -11.99 9.86 -17.38
CA GLU A 58 -12.44 10.93 -18.26
C GLU A 58 -13.85 10.65 -18.82
N ILE A 59 -14.16 9.40 -19.15
CA ILE A 59 -15.50 8.99 -19.59
C ILE A 59 -16.52 9.16 -18.46
N CYS A 60 -16.20 8.69 -17.25
CA CYS A 60 -17.06 8.85 -16.08
C CYS A 60 -17.28 10.32 -15.74
N LYS A 61 -16.23 11.14 -15.75
CA LYS A 61 -16.30 12.59 -15.52
C LYS A 61 -17.16 13.29 -16.58
N LYS A 62 -17.02 12.93 -17.86
CA LYS A 62 -17.87 13.45 -18.94
C LYS A 62 -19.34 13.09 -18.72
N ARG A 63 -19.64 11.84 -18.36
CA ARG A 63 -21.01 11.40 -18.00
C ARG A 63 -21.56 12.20 -16.82
N LEU A 64 -20.78 12.36 -15.76
CA LEU A 64 -21.17 13.10 -14.55
C LEU A 64 -21.43 14.58 -14.85
N SER A 65 -20.63 15.20 -15.72
CA SER A 65 -20.84 16.57 -16.18
C SER A 65 -22.07 16.73 -17.10
N ALA A 66 -22.38 15.71 -17.91
CA ALA A 66 -23.56 15.71 -18.78
C ALA A 66 -24.87 15.48 -18.02
N THR A 67 -24.83 14.83 -16.84
CA THR A 67 -26.01 14.56 -16.02
C THR A 67 -26.40 15.72 -15.09
N ASN A 68 -25.55 16.75 -14.90
CA ASN A 68 -25.82 17.86 -13.97
C ASN A 68 -26.57 19.08 -14.56
N THR A 69 -27.05 19.04 -15.80
CA THR A 69 -27.83 20.14 -16.42
C THR A 69 -29.33 19.88 -16.49
N SER A 70 -29.95 19.31 -15.45
CA SER A 70 -31.41 19.36 -15.28
C SER A 70 -31.84 19.27 -13.81
N LYS A 71 -32.16 20.44 -13.25
CA LYS A 71 -33.12 20.74 -12.15
C LYS A 71 -33.45 19.60 -11.17
N VAL A 72 -33.06 19.76 -9.89
CA VAL A 72 -33.98 19.97 -8.75
C VAL A 72 -33.23 20.66 -7.59
N SER A 73 -33.74 21.80 -7.14
CA SER A 73 -33.66 22.27 -5.75
C SER A 73 -35.05 22.89 -5.46
N PRO A 74 -35.62 22.82 -4.23
CA PRO A 74 -35.02 23.56 -3.11
C PRO A 74 -35.17 22.97 -1.69
N LYS A 75 -34.22 23.39 -0.83
CA LYS A 75 -34.35 23.76 0.60
C LYS A 75 -34.36 22.67 1.69
N VAL A 76 -33.21 22.50 2.35
CA VAL A 76 -33.04 22.67 3.82
C VAL A 76 -31.69 23.36 4.10
N SER A 77 -31.74 24.55 4.71
CA SER A 77 -30.63 25.30 5.33
C SER A 77 -30.01 24.50 6.50
N ASN A 78 -28.75 24.61 6.95
CA ASN A 78 -27.79 25.71 6.95
C ASN A 78 -26.42 25.17 7.45
N LYS A 79 -25.29 25.68 6.90
CA LYS A 79 -23.95 25.93 7.52
C LYS A 79 -23.24 24.78 8.28
N ILE A 80 -21.99 24.36 8.01
CA ILE A 80 -20.76 25.08 7.57
C ILE A 80 -19.83 24.10 6.81
N ALA A 81 -19.21 24.62 5.74
CA ALA A 81 -18.10 24.13 4.93
C ALA A 81 -17.35 22.87 5.40
N HIS A 82 -17.23 21.85 4.53
CA HIS A 82 -16.02 21.03 4.28
C HIS A 82 -16.21 20.28 2.94
N SER A 83 -15.10 20.01 2.24
CA SER A 83 -14.91 19.31 0.94
C SER A 83 -15.89 18.16 0.63
N PRO A 84 -16.08 17.72 -0.64
CA PRO A 84 -17.06 16.68 -0.98
C PRO A 84 -16.70 15.39 -0.24
N THR A 85 -17.31 15.22 0.93
CA THR A 85 -17.10 14.08 1.80
C THR A 85 -18.04 13.02 1.26
N PRO A 86 -17.54 11.81 0.92
CA PRO A 86 -18.39 10.71 0.49
C PRO A 86 -19.45 10.49 1.57
N GLN A 87 -20.72 10.70 1.23
CA GLN A 87 -21.81 10.50 2.15
C GLN A 87 -21.91 8.99 2.44
N PHE A 88 -21.71 8.60 3.70
CA PHE A 88 -21.78 7.20 4.11
C PHE A 88 -23.12 6.56 3.70
N ASN A 89 -23.04 5.52 2.88
CA ASN A 89 -24.20 4.74 2.46
C ASN A 89 -24.19 3.39 3.21
N ALA A 90 -25.01 3.31 4.27
CA ALA A 90 -25.10 2.13 5.12
C ALA A 90 -25.65 0.89 4.38
N ASP A 91 -26.53 1.08 3.40
CA ASP A 91 -27.14 -0.01 2.64
C ASP A 91 -26.13 -0.64 1.67
N ALA A 92 -25.31 0.19 1.01
CA ALA A 92 -24.20 -0.28 0.18
C ALA A 92 -23.17 -1.06 1.02
N ALA A 93 -22.79 -0.53 2.18
CA ALA A 93 -21.87 -1.20 3.11
C ALA A 93 -22.41 -2.55 3.59
N ARG A 94 -23.70 -2.62 3.93
CA ARG A 94 -24.37 -3.85 4.33
C ARG A 94 -24.42 -4.89 3.21
N THR A 95 -24.67 -4.45 1.99
CA THR A 95 -24.76 -5.33 0.82
C THR A 95 -23.41 -5.96 0.49
N ALA A 96 -22.33 -5.17 0.53
CA ALA A 96 -20.99 -5.65 0.20
C ALA A 96 -20.34 -6.50 1.31
N LEU A 97 -20.45 -6.10 2.58
CA LEU A 97 -19.78 -6.76 3.71
C LEU A 97 -20.66 -7.81 4.41
N GLY A 98 -21.95 -7.89 4.07
CA GLY A 98 -22.93 -8.80 4.69
C GLY A 98 -23.23 -8.50 6.17
N LYS A 99 -22.79 -7.36 6.70
CA LYS A 99 -22.89 -6.99 8.13
C LYS A 99 -23.43 -5.57 8.29
N LYS A 100 -24.04 -5.30 9.44
CA LYS A 100 -24.50 -3.94 9.77
C LYS A 100 -23.29 -3.06 10.11
N VAL A 101 -22.96 -2.14 9.21
CA VAL A 101 -21.89 -1.15 9.41
C VAL A 101 -22.47 0.12 10.03
N LYS A 102 -21.79 0.65 11.04
CA LYS A 102 -22.06 1.99 11.57
C LYS A 102 -21.04 2.96 11.00
N LEU A 103 -21.44 4.22 10.85
CA LEU A 103 -20.52 5.29 10.46
C LEU A 103 -19.31 5.30 11.40
N ASP A 104 -18.11 5.39 10.82
CA ASP A 104 -16.83 5.48 11.54
C ASP A 104 -16.52 4.29 12.47
N ASP A 105 -17.18 3.15 12.24
CA ASP A 105 -16.88 1.91 12.96
C ASP A 105 -15.55 1.33 12.44
N LEU A 106 -14.47 1.49 13.21
CA LEU A 106 -13.14 1.01 12.80
C LEU A 106 -13.06 -0.53 12.75
N LYS A 107 -13.98 -1.25 13.37
CA LYS A 107 -13.99 -2.73 13.40
C LYS A 107 -14.31 -3.36 12.03
N ILE A 108 -14.72 -2.56 11.05
CA ILE A 108 -14.85 -3.05 9.66
C ILE A 108 -13.49 -3.40 9.05
N VAL A 109 -12.40 -2.80 9.55
CA VAL A 109 -11.04 -3.04 9.06
C VAL A 109 -10.54 -4.36 9.63
N GLU A 110 -10.04 -5.23 8.77
CA GLU A 110 -9.50 -6.52 9.17
C GLU A 110 -8.30 -6.33 10.11
N GLY A 111 -8.34 -7.00 11.27
CA GLY A 111 -7.32 -6.88 12.31
C GLY A 111 -7.64 -5.85 13.40
N ILE A 112 -8.60 -4.94 13.19
CA ILE A 112 -9.05 -4.01 14.23
C ILE A 112 -10.20 -4.65 15.04
N GLY A 113 -9.86 -5.17 16.21
CA GLY A 113 -10.85 -5.63 17.20
C GLY A 113 -11.35 -4.50 18.11
N PRO A 114 -12.38 -4.75 18.97
CA PRO A 114 -12.92 -3.74 19.89
C PRO A 114 -11.90 -3.10 20.82
N LYS A 115 -10.86 -3.86 21.21
CA LYS A 115 -9.77 -3.37 22.07
C LYS A 115 -8.81 -2.44 21.32
N ILE A 116 -8.56 -2.72 20.04
CA ILE A 116 -7.71 -1.88 19.18
C ILE A 116 -8.48 -0.62 18.82
N GLU A 117 -9.76 -0.73 18.44
CA GLU A 117 -10.63 0.44 18.23
C GLU A 117 -10.60 1.39 19.44
N THR A 118 -10.79 0.85 20.65
CA THR A 118 -10.71 1.65 21.89
C THR A 118 -9.34 2.30 22.07
N LEU A 119 -8.26 1.60 21.72
CA LEU A 119 -6.90 2.13 21.80
C LEU A 119 -6.74 3.32 20.83
N PHE A 120 -7.14 3.17 19.56
CA PHE A 120 -7.08 4.25 18.57
C PHE A 120 -7.94 5.45 18.96
N HIS A 121 -9.11 5.22 19.56
CA HIS A 121 -9.95 6.30 20.09
C HIS A 121 -9.27 7.12 21.19
N ASN A 122 -8.40 6.51 21.99
CA ASN A 122 -7.59 7.23 23.00
C ASN A 122 -6.51 8.12 22.38
N PHE A 123 -6.12 7.85 21.14
CA PHE A 123 -5.22 8.67 20.33
C PHE A 123 -5.98 9.61 19.38
N ASP A 124 -7.26 9.88 19.65
CA ASP A 124 -8.16 10.72 18.84
C ASP A 124 -8.38 10.26 17.39
N ILE A 125 -7.98 9.03 17.05
CA ILE A 125 -8.28 8.39 15.76
C ILE A 125 -9.63 7.68 15.88
N LYS A 126 -10.72 8.42 15.61
CA LYS A 126 -12.12 7.95 15.82
C LYS A 126 -12.91 7.74 14.53
N THR A 127 -12.34 8.10 13.38
CA THR A 127 -13.04 8.08 12.09
C THR A 127 -12.24 7.32 11.04
N TRP A 128 -12.93 6.81 10.01
CA TRP A 128 -12.24 6.15 8.90
C TRP A 128 -11.29 7.11 8.19
N LYS A 129 -11.66 8.39 8.11
CA LYS A 129 -10.82 9.45 7.58
C LYS A 129 -9.53 9.61 8.38
N ALA A 130 -9.64 9.78 9.70
CA ALA A 130 -8.47 9.95 10.56
C ALA A 130 -7.54 8.74 10.47
N LEU A 131 -8.10 7.53 10.46
CA LEU A 131 -7.31 6.31 10.32
C LEU A 131 -6.65 6.20 8.92
N SER A 132 -7.33 6.64 7.87
CA SER A 132 -6.78 6.65 6.50
C SER A 132 -5.63 7.63 6.30
N GLU A 133 -5.62 8.73 7.05
CA GLU A 133 -4.57 9.74 7.04
C GLU A 133 -3.41 9.38 7.98
N THR A 134 -3.59 8.37 8.83
CA THR A 134 -2.56 7.86 9.74
C THR A 134 -1.62 6.92 8.97
N SER A 135 -0.31 7.03 9.18
CA SER A 135 0.65 6.11 8.56
C SER A 135 0.64 4.74 9.27
N ALA A 136 1.09 3.70 8.56
CA ALA A 136 1.26 2.37 9.17
C ALA A 136 2.21 2.40 10.38
N ASP A 137 3.26 3.23 10.32
CA ASP A 137 4.23 3.38 11.41
C ASP A 137 3.58 3.99 12.65
N THR A 138 2.78 5.05 12.49
CA THR A 138 2.04 5.65 13.61
C THR A 138 1.00 4.68 14.17
N CYS A 139 0.33 3.89 13.32
CA CYS A 139 -0.54 2.82 13.78
C CYS A 139 0.24 1.78 14.61
N GLN A 140 1.47 1.43 14.22
CA GLN A 140 2.32 0.53 14.98
C GLN A 140 2.74 1.12 16.33
N GLU A 141 3.12 2.39 16.38
CA GLU A 141 3.43 3.10 17.63
C GLU A 141 2.24 3.09 18.60
N VAL A 142 1.02 3.32 18.09
CA VAL A 142 -0.22 3.23 18.85
C VAL A 142 -0.39 1.82 19.42
N LEU A 143 -0.19 0.76 18.63
CA LEU A 143 -0.28 -0.62 19.11
C LEU A 143 0.76 -0.94 20.18
N ASP A 144 2.00 -0.47 19.99
CA ASP A 144 3.10 -0.69 20.93
C ASP A 144 2.83 -0.02 22.28
N SER A 145 2.20 1.16 22.27
CA SER A 145 1.73 1.83 23.50
C SER A 145 0.69 1.01 24.27
N GLY A 146 -0.12 0.21 23.57
CA GLY A 146 -1.13 -0.67 24.14
C GLY A 146 -0.57 -1.96 24.75
N GLY A 147 0.73 -2.23 24.55
CA GLY A 147 1.48 -3.36 25.12
C GLY A 147 1.60 -4.57 24.18
N LYS A 148 2.42 -5.55 24.60
CA LYS A 148 2.86 -6.69 23.78
C LYS A 148 1.74 -7.52 23.13
N ARG A 149 0.54 -7.50 23.70
CA ARG A 149 -0.64 -8.23 23.20
C ARG A 149 -1.08 -7.79 21.80
N PHE A 150 -0.75 -6.57 21.39
CA PHE A 150 -1.18 -6.01 20.12
C PHE A 150 -0.14 -6.17 18.99
N ARG A 151 1.11 -6.52 19.33
CA ARG A 151 2.23 -6.71 18.38
C ARG A 151 2.05 -7.86 17.39
N ILE A 152 1.05 -8.73 17.63
CA ILE A 152 0.70 -9.84 16.73
C ILE A 152 -0.10 -9.32 15.52
N HIS A 153 -0.74 -8.15 15.65
CA HIS A 153 -1.48 -7.53 14.56
C HIS A 153 -0.54 -6.71 13.69
N ASP A 154 -0.76 -6.79 12.38
CA ASP A 154 -0.04 -6.01 11.38
C ASP A 154 -0.91 -4.81 10.95
N PRO A 155 -0.51 -3.56 11.28
CA PRO A 155 -1.24 -2.36 10.93
C PRO A 155 -1.03 -1.89 9.48
N ALA A 156 -0.15 -2.51 8.70
CA ALA A 156 0.26 -2.01 7.39
C ALA A 156 -0.92 -1.77 6.42
N SER A 157 -1.95 -2.60 6.52
CA SER A 157 -3.14 -2.50 5.65
C SER A 157 -4.26 -1.62 6.21
N TRP A 158 -4.19 -1.19 7.47
CA TRP A 158 -5.31 -0.51 8.13
C TRP A 158 -5.63 0.86 7.53
N PRO A 159 -4.65 1.75 7.26
CA PRO A 159 -4.93 3.03 6.63
C PRO A 159 -5.58 2.88 5.26
N MET A 160 -5.13 1.89 4.48
CA MET A 160 -5.68 1.61 3.15
C MET A 160 -7.13 1.09 3.21
N GLN A 161 -7.42 0.15 4.12
CA GLN A 161 -8.79 -0.34 4.34
C GLN A 161 -9.72 0.77 4.85
N ALA A 162 -9.24 1.60 5.77
CA ALA A 162 -9.98 2.75 6.28
C ALA A 162 -10.26 3.78 5.18
N LYS A 163 -9.32 3.99 4.26
CA LYS A 163 -9.51 4.84 3.08
C LYS A 163 -10.64 4.32 2.20
N MET A 164 -10.64 3.03 1.88
CA MET A 164 -11.72 2.41 1.08
C MET A 164 -13.08 2.57 1.76
N ALA A 165 -13.15 2.41 3.08
CA ALA A 165 -14.37 2.64 3.83
C ALA A 165 -14.83 4.11 3.83
N TYR A 166 -13.90 5.04 4.02
CA TYR A 166 -14.15 6.48 3.95
C TYR A 166 -14.65 6.93 2.57
N GLU A 167 -14.07 6.37 1.51
CA GLU A 167 -14.45 6.65 0.11
C GLU A 167 -15.74 5.93 -0.33
N GLY A 168 -16.24 5.00 0.49
CA GLY A 168 -17.43 4.21 0.18
C GLY A 168 -17.20 3.08 -0.82
N HIS A 169 -15.95 2.66 -1.01
CA HIS A 169 -15.53 1.55 -1.86
C HIS A 169 -15.76 0.20 -1.15
N TRP A 170 -17.03 -0.07 -0.78
CA TRP A 170 -17.42 -1.22 0.02
C TRP A 170 -17.19 -2.57 -0.67
N GLU A 171 -17.44 -2.64 -1.98
CA GLU A 171 -17.19 -3.85 -2.78
C GLU A 171 -15.71 -4.18 -2.82
N GLN A 172 -14.86 -3.19 -3.14
CA GLN A 172 -13.41 -3.36 -3.15
C GLN A 172 -12.86 -3.75 -1.78
N LEU A 173 -13.38 -3.15 -0.70
CA LEU A 173 -13.01 -3.53 0.67
C LEU A 173 -13.39 -4.99 0.95
N SER A 174 -14.58 -5.42 0.55
CA SER A 174 -15.06 -6.80 0.73
C SER A 174 -14.20 -7.81 -0.05
N GLU A 175 -13.93 -7.53 -1.33
CA GLU A 175 -13.06 -8.36 -2.18
C GLU A 175 -11.62 -8.44 -1.63
N TRP A 176 -11.08 -7.30 -1.19
CA TRP A 176 -9.76 -7.25 -0.56
C TRP A 176 -9.72 -8.14 0.68
N GLN A 177 -10.73 -8.03 1.55
CA GLN A 177 -10.84 -8.83 2.76
C GLN A 177 -11.00 -10.32 2.47
N GLU A 178 -11.79 -10.69 1.47
CA GLU A 178 -11.97 -12.10 1.09
C GLU A 178 -10.67 -12.71 0.56
N LYS A 179 -9.96 -11.97 -0.32
CA LYS A 179 -8.69 -12.40 -0.89
C LYS A 179 -7.59 -12.58 0.17
N HIS A 180 -7.53 -11.69 1.16
CA HIS A 180 -6.49 -11.72 2.20
C HIS A 180 -6.87 -12.62 3.38
N ARG A 181 -8.16 -12.89 3.61
CA ARG A 181 -8.64 -13.89 4.58
C ARG A 181 -8.24 -15.31 4.17
N ALA A 182 -8.21 -15.61 2.87
CA ALA A 182 -7.92 -16.94 2.34
C ALA A 182 -6.43 -17.34 2.35
N GLY A 183 -5.51 -16.47 2.80
CA GLY A 183 -4.06 -16.64 2.64
C GLY A 183 -3.21 -16.39 3.88
N LYS A 184 -3.71 -16.63 5.10
CA LYS A 184 -2.91 -16.53 6.33
C LYS A 184 -3.04 -17.78 7.22
N PHE A 185 -2.01 -18.65 7.13
CA PHE A 185 -1.42 -19.36 8.26
C PHE A 185 0.04 -18.91 8.36
#